data_AF-A0AA46AF36-F1
#
_entry.id   AF-A0AA46AF36-F1
#
_cell.length_a   1.000
_cell.length_b   1.000
_cell.length_c   1.000
_cell.angle_alpha   90.00
_cell.angle_beta   90.00
_cell.angle_gamma   90.00
#
_symmetry.space_group_name_H-M   'P 1'
#
loop_
_entity.id
_entity.type
_entity.pdbx_description
1 polymer ?
#
loop_
_entity_poly.entity_id
_entity_poly.type
_entity_poly.pdbx_seq_one_letter_code
_entity_poly.pdbx_strand_id
1 'polypeptide(L)'
;MAEDLIKLLEILNDSSGWFLSFLTYIVAAGLVVMIIIHLYRYATGKNDWMGRNLEETDQGGQVTLIQLERCQEENDELEKKVILLEQERKELLELIKEKELEITKGKKQVNKLTQEINTLRQLYEELDNRYDDETYTMSQIMYTADEIATAIVEEEHFRQNRDDIFMNLLDYLVNTFKGFREKNPRCIIHVKHPEEDCLIHYAHSSGHSHRVKFYRPPIIGSSAGKAYRTNELYYVPDVENLEYEYDRKELSRKVYRTILCVPIKAGSLDGKTIGVLSVTGTPVDAYEKIEIERAILFASLIYPLIHIDLNKRKETGDEPDSEASG
;
A
#
# COMPACT_ATOMS: atom_id res chain seq x y z
N MET A 1 62.03 38.67 -48.99
CA MET A 1 62.09 38.83 -47.51
C MET A 1 62.29 37.49 -46.81
N ALA A 2 61.34 36.53 -46.84
CA ALA A 2 61.57 35.21 -46.24
C ALA A 2 62.51 34.31 -47.08
N GLU A 3 62.40 34.33 -48.40
CA GLU A 3 63.30 33.56 -49.30
C GLU A 3 64.74 34.09 -49.29
N ASP A 4 64.93 35.41 -49.18
CA ASP A 4 66.27 36.01 -49.07
C ASP A 4 66.95 35.62 -47.75
N LEU A 5 66.17 35.48 -46.67
CA LEU A 5 66.68 35.06 -45.36
C LEU A 5 67.11 33.59 -45.38
N ILE A 6 66.37 32.73 -46.11
CA ILE A 6 66.67 31.31 -46.25
C ILE A 6 67.92 31.11 -47.12
N LYS A 7 68.07 31.86 -48.22
CA LYS A 7 69.31 31.86 -49.03
C LYS A 7 70.52 32.37 -48.24
N LEU A 8 70.33 33.37 -47.39
CA LEU A 8 71.40 33.89 -46.51
C LEU A 8 71.79 32.83 -45.46
N LEU A 9 70.83 32.05 -44.95
CA LEU A 9 71.08 30.92 -44.05
C LEU A 9 71.79 29.74 -44.75
N GLU A 10 71.45 29.43 -46.00
CA GLU A 10 72.11 28.38 -46.79
C GLU A 10 73.56 28.73 -47.09
N ILE A 11 73.84 29.98 -47.49
CA ILE A 11 75.21 30.47 -47.72
C ILE A 11 76.02 30.49 -46.41
N LEU A 12 75.38 30.80 -45.27
CA LEU A 12 76.04 30.77 -43.95
C LEU A 12 76.34 29.33 -43.50
N ASN A 13 75.49 28.37 -43.87
CA ASN A 13 75.68 26.96 -43.54
C ASN A 13 76.81 26.32 -44.37
N ASP A 14 76.89 26.63 -45.66
CA ASP A 14 77.96 26.12 -46.56
C ASP A 14 79.34 26.73 -46.27
N SER A 15 79.40 27.91 -45.63
CA SER A 15 80.65 28.58 -45.23
C SER A 15 80.96 28.49 -43.72
N SER A 16 80.13 27.77 -42.96
CA SER A 16 80.15 27.72 -41.48
C SER A 16 81.44 27.14 -40.88
N GLY A 17 82.19 26.32 -41.62
CA GLY A 17 83.41 25.67 -41.11
C GLY A 17 84.53 26.65 -40.75
N TRP A 18 84.74 27.70 -41.53
CA TRP A 18 85.78 28.71 -41.25
C TRP A 18 85.34 29.69 -40.15
N PHE A 19 84.07 30.08 -40.12
CA PHE A 19 83.54 30.99 -39.09
C PHE A 19 83.53 30.35 -37.70
N LEU A 20 83.13 29.08 -37.60
CA LEU A 20 83.21 28.33 -36.34
C LEU A 20 84.66 28.21 -35.87
N SER A 21 85.59 27.90 -36.79
CA SER A 21 87.02 27.85 -36.49
C SER A 21 87.54 29.18 -35.93
N PHE A 22 87.19 30.29 -36.59
CA PHE A 22 87.52 31.64 -36.14
C PHE A 22 86.93 31.98 -34.76
N LEU A 23 85.67 31.62 -34.50
CA LEU A 23 85.02 31.83 -33.21
C LEU A 23 85.71 31.01 -32.10
N THR A 24 86.10 29.77 -32.36
CA THR A 24 86.90 28.98 -31.41
C THR A 24 88.24 29.63 -31.09
N TYR A 25 88.94 30.21 -32.07
CA TYR A 25 90.20 30.92 -31.80
C TYR A 25 90.00 32.17 -30.95
N ILE A 26 88.90 32.92 -31.15
CA ILE A 26 88.57 34.09 -30.30
C ILE A 26 88.22 33.66 -28.88
N VAL A 27 87.38 32.63 -28.73
CA VAL A 27 86.99 32.12 -27.40
C VAL A 27 88.20 31.53 -26.68
N ALA A 28 89.07 30.80 -27.38
CA ALA A 28 90.31 30.29 -26.83
C ALA A 28 91.26 31.42 -26.41
N ALA A 29 91.44 32.45 -27.25
CA ALA A 29 92.24 33.63 -26.89
C ALA A 29 91.66 34.36 -25.67
N GLY A 30 90.34 34.52 -25.59
CA GLY A 30 89.65 35.10 -24.44
C GLY A 30 89.84 34.30 -23.16
N LEU A 31 89.77 32.97 -23.24
CA LEU A 31 90.01 32.08 -22.10
C LEU A 31 91.47 32.15 -21.64
N VAL A 32 92.44 32.21 -22.56
CA VAL A 32 93.85 32.39 -22.22
C VAL A 32 94.08 33.72 -21.51
N VAL A 33 93.49 34.81 -21.98
CA VAL A 33 93.56 36.12 -21.32
C VAL A 33 92.94 36.07 -19.92
N MET A 34 91.79 35.41 -19.74
CA MET A 34 91.16 35.24 -18.43
C MET A 34 92.03 34.43 -17.47
N ILE A 35 92.69 33.38 -17.95
CA ILE A 35 93.64 32.58 -17.16
C ILE A 35 94.87 33.42 -16.78
N ILE A 36 95.41 34.23 -17.69
CA ILE A 36 96.53 35.13 -17.39
C ILE A 36 96.14 36.18 -16.35
N ILE A 37 94.94 36.77 -16.45
CA ILE A 37 94.42 37.73 -15.46
C ILE A 37 94.24 37.05 -14.11
N HIS A 38 93.72 35.81 -14.09
CA HIS A 38 93.52 35.05 -12.87
C HIS A 38 94.86 34.71 -12.20
N LEU A 39 95.84 34.23 -12.97
CA LEU A 39 97.20 33.96 -12.49
C LEU A 39 97.91 35.22 -12.01
N TYR A 40 97.75 36.36 -12.71
CA TYR A 40 98.30 37.65 -12.28
C TYR A 40 97.68 38.14 -10.96
N ARG A 41 96.35 38.01 -10.82
CA ARG A 41 95.63 38.38 -9.57
C ARG A 41 95.95 37.45 -8.40
N TYR A 42 96.17 36.16 -8.68
CA TYR A 42 96.64 35.19 -7.69
C TYR A 42 98.09 35.49 -7.26
N ALA A 43 99.00 35.75 -8.21
CA ALA A 43 100.40 36.08 -7.93
C ALA A 43 100.56 37.43 -7.19
N THR A 44 99.62 38.36 -7.36
CA THR A 44 99.58 39.65 -6.63
C THR A 44 98.82 39.57 -5.30
N GLY A 45 98.35 38.38 -4.90
CA GLY A 45 97.74 38.13 -3.58
C GLY A 45 96.35 38.72 -3.37
N LYS A 46 95.65 39.13 -4.43
CA LYS A 46 94.33 39.78 -4.31
C LYS A 46 93.15 38.78 -4.25
N ASN A 47 93.32 37.57 -4.79
CA ASN A 47 92.28 36.55 -4.84
C ASN A 47 92.82 35.18 -4.39
N ASP A 48 91.97 34.39 -3.73
CA ASP A 48 92.24 32.97 -3.43
C ASP A 48 92.08 32.09 -4.71
N TRP A 49 92.53 30.83 -4.66
CA TRP A 49 92.48 29.82 -5.74
C TRP A 49 91.09 29.64 -6.39
N MET A 50 90.00 29.97 -5.69
CA MET A 50 88.63 29.96 -6.22
C MET A 50 88.13 31.33 -6.74
N GLY A 51 88.99 32.34 -6.81
CA GLY A 51 88.68 33.66 -7.38
C GLY A 51 87.90 34.63 -6.48
N ARG A 52 87.77 34.34 -5.19
CA ARG A 52 87.03 35.19 -4.22
C ARG A 52 87.91 36.36 -3.73
N ASN A 53 87.32 37.54 -3.60
CA ASN A 53 87.97 38.71 -3.01
C ASN A 53 88.07 38.53 -1.48
N LEU A 54 89.26 38.66 -0.91
CA LEU A 54 89.50 38.44 0.51
C LEU A 54 88.96 39.53 1.44
N GLU A 55 88.61 40.73 0.93
CA GLU A 55 88.19 41.87 1.76
C GLU A 55 86.67 41.95 2.09
N GLU A 56 85.79 41.14 1.48
CA GLU A 56 84.31 41.26 1.68
C GLU A 56 83.68 40.22 2.63
N THR A 57 84.48 39.42 3.33
CA THR A 57 83.95 38.24 4.06
C THR A 57 83.38 38.55 5.46
N ASP A 58 83.49 39.80 5.95
CA ASP A 58 83.27 40.10 7.38
C ASP A 58 81.94 40.81 7.74
N GLN A 59 81.10 41.21 6.78
CA GLN A 59 79.82 41.91 7.06
C GLN A 59 78.54 41.13 6.69
N GLY A 60 78.63 40.10 5.84
CA GLY A 60 77.47 39.31 5.40
C GLY A 60 76.93 38.30 6.44
N GLY A 61 77.72 37.98 7.47
CA GLY A 61 77.40 36.95 8.46
C GLY A 61 76.42 37.36 9.57
N GLN A 62 76.30 38.66 9.89
CA GLN A 62 75.40 39.14 10.96
C GLN A 62 73.96 39.43 10.48
N VAL A 63 73.80 39.98 9.27
CA VAL A 63 72.47 40.30 8.70
C VAL A 63 71.71 39.02 8.34
N THR A 64 72.42 37.99 7.87
CA THR A 64 71.86 36.67 7.61
C THR A 64 71.39 35.97 8.88
N LEU A 65 72.07 36.20 10.01
CA LEU A 65 71.73 35.57 11.30
C LEU A 65 70.46 36.16 11.92
N ILE A 66 70.29 37.49 11.86
CA ILE A 66 69.07 38.18 12.35
C ILE A 66 67.84 37.85 11.49
N GLN A 67 68.02 37.74 10.17
CA GLN A 67 66.94 37.28 9.29
C GLN A 67 66.57 35.82 9.54
N LEU A 68 67.54 34.98 9.91
CA LEU A 68 67.30 33.59 10.28
C LEU A 68 66.50 33.49 11.58
N GLU A 69 66.88 34.25 12.62
CA GLU A 69 66.17 34.28 13.92
C GLU A 69 64.72 34.75 13.77
N ARG A 70 64.47 35.82 13.01
CA ARG A 70 63.10 36.30 12.76
C ARG A 70 62.25 35.31 11.96
N CYS A 71 62.86 34.60 11.02
CA CYS A 71 62.20 33.55 10.25
C CYS A 71 61.91 32.31 11.11
N GLN A 72 62.76 32.02 12.10
CA GLN A 72 62.51 30.98 13.11
C GLN A 72 61.35 31.36 14.03
N GLU A 73 61.30 32.59 14.54
CA GLU A 73 60.19 33.05 15.38
C GLU A 73 58.85 33.05 14.64
N GLU A 74 58.82 33.49 13.38
CA GLU A 74 57.61 33.43 12.54
C GLU A 74 57.19 31.98 12.27
N ASN A 75 58.14 31.06 12.02
CA ASN A 75 57.85 29.63 11.89
C ASN A 75 57.30 29.03 13.18
N ASP A 76 57.86 29.36 14.34
CA ASP A 76 57.38 28.89 15.64
C ASP A 76 55.95 29.40 15.95
N GLU A 77 55.63 30.64 15.55
CA GLU A 77 54.28 31.20 15.69
C GLU A 77 53.29 30.56 14.71
N LEU A 78 53.73 30.28 13.48
CA LEU A 78 52.97 29.53 12.48
C LEU A 78 52.70 28.09 12.93
N GLU A 79 53.69 27.40 13.49
CA GLU A 79 53.53 26.05 14.04
C GLU A 79 52.49 26.03 15.16
N LYS A 80 52.52 27.00 16.09
CA LYS A 80 51.50 27.12 17.15
C LYS A 80 50.11 27.34 16.58
N LYS A 81 49.96 28.19 15.56
CA LYS A 81 48.66 28.42 14.88
C LYS A 81 48.17 27.18 14.16
N VAL A 82 49.05 26.43 13.51
CA VAL A 82 48.72 25.15 12.85
C VAL A 82 48.23 24.14 13.88
N ILE A 83 48.90 24.00 15.02
CA ILE A 83 48.48 23.10 16.11
C ILE A 83 47.09 23.48 16.65
N LEU A 84 46.84 24.78 16.85
CA LEU A 84 45.54 25.28 17.31
C LEU A 84 44.42 24.96 16.29
N LEU A 85 44.67 25.24 15.02
CA LEU A 85 43.73 24.95 13.92
C LEU A 85 43.50 23.45 13.75
N GLU A 86 44.52 22.62 13.98
CA GLU A 86 44.35 21.15 13.97
C GLU A 86 43.50 20.65 15.14
N GLN A 87 43.58 21.29 16.31
CA GLN A 87 42.69 21.01 17.44
C GLN A 87 41.25 21.44 17.13
N GLU A 88 41.03 22.67 16.69
CA GLU A 88 39.70 23.17 16.32
C GLU A 88 39.05 22.32 15.22
N ARG A 89 39.83 21.89 14.21
CA ARG A 89 39.36 20.99 13.15
C ARG A 89 38.91 19.64 13.73
N LYS A 90 39.63 19.08 14.71
CA LYS A 90 39.25 17.82 15.36
C LYS A 90 37.94 17.97 16.13
N GLU A 91 37.79 19.04 16.91
CA GLU A 91 36.57 19.33 17.66
C GLU A 91 35.35 19.50 16.74
N LEU A 92 35.51 20.25 15.64
CA LEU A 92 34.46 20.42 14.64
C LEU A 92 34.08 19.09 13.97
N LEU A 93 35.05 18.21 13.69
CA LEU A 93 34.78 16.89 13.12
C LEU A 93 34.02 15.99 14.09
N GLU A 94 34.27 16.08 15.40
CA GLU A 94 33.51 15.36 16.42
C GLU A 94 32.07 15.89 16.50
N LEU A 95 31.89 17.22 16.51
CA LEU A 95 30.57 17.85 16.52
C LEU A 95 29.73 17.47 15.29
N ILE A 96 30.34 17.42 14.10
CA ILE A 96 29.67 16.97 12.86
C ILE A 96 29.19 15.52 13.01
N LYS A 97 30.04 14.62 13.50
CA LYS A 97 29.67 13.22 13.72
C LYS A 97 28.51 13.07 14.69
N GLU A 98 28.50 13.84 15.78
CA GLU A 98 27.41 13.84 16.74
C GLU A 98 26.10 14.30 16.10
N LYS A 99 26.14 15.40 15.34
CA LYS A 99 24.96 15.93 14.62
C LYS A 99 24.45 14.98 13.54
N GLU A 100 25.33 14.30 12.80
CA GLU A 100 24.93 13.27 11.83
C GLU A 100 24.19 12.10 12.50
N LEU A 101 24.62 11.73 13.71
CA LEU A 101 24.01 10.67 14.50
C LEU A 101 22.63 11.09 15.04
N GLU A 102 22.48 12.35 15.46
CA GLU A 102 21.17 12.93 15.81
C GLU A 102 20.24 12.98 14.60
N ILE A 103 20.72 13.41 13.43
CA ILE A 103 19.93 13.46 12.19
C ILE A 103 19.46 12.06 11.79
N THR A 104 20.32 11.04 11.90
CA THR A 104 19.93 9.67 11.57
C THR A 104 18.91 9.10 12.56
N LYS A 105 19.04 9.39 13.86
CA LYS A 105 18.00 9.05 14.85
C LYS A 105 16.68 9.76 14.55
N GLY A 106 16.73 11.06 14.27
CA GLY A 106 15.57 11.86 13.90
C GLY A 106 14.88 11.33 12.64
N LYS A 107 15.62 11.01 11.59
CA LYS A 107 15.08 10.39 10.36
C LYS A 107 14.39 9.06 10.62
N LYS A 108 14.97 8.20 11.45
CA LYS A 108 14.32 6.92 11.83
C LYS A 108 13.00 7.17 12.56
N GLN A 109 12.96 8.14 13.46
CA GLN A 109 11.74 8.51 14.17
C GLN A 109 10.67 9.09 13.23
N VAL A 110 11.05 10.00 12.32
CA VAL A 110 10.15 10.56 11.31
C VAL A 110 9.58 9.48 10.39
N ASN A 111 10.41 8.52 9.96
CA ASN A 111 9.94 7.40 9.14
C ASN A 111 8.93 6.53 9.90
N LYS A 112 9.19 6.25 11.18
CA LYS A 112 8.25 5.50 12.03
C LYS A 112 6.93 6.24 12.19
N LEU A 113 6.97 7.54 12.50
CA LEU A 113 5.77 8.37 12.62
C LEU A 113 4.99 8.44 11.30
N THR A 114 5.69 8.47 10.17
CA THR A 114 5.06 8.48 8.84
C THR A 114 4.35 7.16 8.55
N GLN A 115 4.97 6.03 8.93
CA GLN A 115 4.31 4.72 8.86
C GLN A 115 3.06 4.67 9.75
N GLU A 116 3.16 5.13 11.00
CA GLU A 116 2.03 5.20 11.93
C GLU A 116 0.88 6.07 11.38
N ILE A 117 1.19 7.25 10.83
CA ILE A 117 0.20 8.13 10.20
C ILE A 117 -0.49 7.44 9.01
N ASN A 118 0.26 6.73 8.17
CA ASN A 118 -0.32 6.00 7.05
C ASN A 118 -1.25 4.87 7.52
N THR A 119 -0.85 4.13 8.56
CA THR A 119 -1.73 3.10 9.15
C THR A 119 -3.00 3.70 9.74
N LEU A 120 -2.90 4.83 10.44
CA LEU A 120 -4.07 5.52 11.01
C LEU A 120 -5.01 6.04 9.92
N ARG A 121 -4.47 6.56 8.81
CA ARG A 121 -5.29 6.97 7.66
C ARG A 121 -6.06 5.81 7.05
N GLN A 122 -5.40 4.66 6.85
CA GLN A 122 -6.05 3.45 6.35
C GLN A 122 -7.18 2.98 7.29
N LEU A 123 -6.92 2.99 8.60
CA LEU A 123 -7.93 2.62 9.61
C LEU A 123 -9.11 3.60 9.61
N TYR A 124 -8.85 4.90 9.42
CA TYR A 124 -9.91 5.91 9.34
C TYR A 124 -10.77 5.72 8.09
N GLU A 125 -10.15 5.53 6.92
CA GLU A 125 -10.87 5.24 5.67
C GLU A 125 -11.67 3.95 5.77
N GLU A 126 -11.13 2.90 6.39
CA GLU A 126 -11.87 1.66 6.63
C GLU A 126 -13.08 1.89 7.55
N LEU A 127 -12.93 2.68 8.61
CA LEU A 127 -14.01 2.98 9.54
C LEU A 127 -15.13 3.80 8.88
N ASP A 128 -14.77 4.80 8.07
CA ASP A 128 -15.70 5.65 7.34
C ASP A 128 -16.55 4.80 6.36
N ASN A 129 -15.89 3.94 5.58
CA ASN A 129 -16.57 3.01 4.69
C ASN A 129 -17.50 2.03 5.43
N ARG A 130 -17.11 1.57 6.63
CA ARG A 130 -17.98 0.72 7.46
C ARG A 130 -19.20 1.48 7.96
N TYR A 131 -19.05 2.75 8.33
CA TYR A 131 -20.15 3.58 8.82
C TYR A 131 -21.19 3.86 7.72
N ASP A 132 -20.74 4.10 6.49
CA ASP A 132 -21.62 4.27 5.33
C ASP A 132 -22.43 3.01 5.04
N ASP A 133 -21.80 1.82 5.10
CA ASP A 133 -22.49 0.53 4.92
C ASP A 133 -23.56 0.28 6.00
N GLU A 134 -23.25 0.60 7.27
CA GLU A 134 -24.20 0.47 8.37
C GLU A 134 -25.38 1.44 8.23
N THR A 135 -25.13 2.69 7.80
CA THR A 135 -26.18 3.68 7.57
C THR A 135 -27.11 3.25 6.43
N TYR A 136 -26.54 2.72 5.34
CA TYR A 136 -27.31 2.17 4.23
C TYR A 136 -28.14 0.95 4.67
N THR A 137 -27.53 0.01 5.39
CA THR A 137 -28.19 -1.18 5.94
C THR A 137 -29.36 -0.79 6.85
N MET A 138 -29.15 0.17 7.75
CA MET A 138 -30.20 0.67 8.64
C MET A 138 -31.38 1.25 7.84
N SER A 139 -31.11 1.93 6.73
CA SER A 139 -32.15 2.46 5.86
C SER A 139 -32.98 1.33 5.23
N GLN A 140 -32.34 0.24 4.75
CA GLN A 140 -33.06 -0.93 4.22
C GLN A 140 -33.95 -1.60 5.27
N ILE A 141 -33.46 -1.71 6.51
CA ILE A 141 -34.23 -2.26 7.64
C ILE A 141 -35.46 -1.37 7.93
N MET A 142 -35.27 -0.04 7.94
CA MET A 142 -36.37 0.89 8.18
C MET A 142 -37.42 0.84 7.06
N TYR A 143 -37.01 0.76 5.79
CA TYR A 143 -37.94 0.57 4.66
C TYR A 143 -38.73 -0.73 4.78
N THR A 144 -38.06 -1.82 5.18
CA THR A 144 -38.70 -3.11 5.42
C THR A 144 -39.77 -3.00 6.52
N ALA A 145 -39.44 -2.34 7.63
CA ALA A 145 -40.38 -2.15 8.73
C ALA A 145 -41.60 -1.31 8.32
N ASP A 146 -41.38 -0.24 7.55
CA ASP A 146 -42.43 0.66 7.06
C ASP A 146 -43.35 -0.03 6.04
N GLU A 147 -42.79 -0.78 5.09
CA GLU A 147 -43.57 -1.53 4.09
C GLU A 147 -44.40 -2.65 4.75
N ILE A 148 -43.84 -3.32 5.77
CA ILE A 148 -44.59 -4.30 6.57
C ILE A 148 -45.72 -3.64 7.35
N ALA A 149 -45.46 -2.51 8.01
CA ALA A 149 -46.48 -1.78 8.76
C ALA A 149 -47.63 -1.32 7.83
N THR A 150 -47.27 -0.78 6.66
CA THR A 150 -48.23 -0.36 5.63
C THR A 150 -49.05 -1.56 5.13
N ALA A 151 -48.41 -2.68 4.80
CA ALA A 151 -49.10 -3.89 4.34
C ALA A 151 -50.07 -4.48 5.37
N ILE A 152 -49.76 -4.35 6.67
CA ILE A 152 -50.64 -4.80 7.75
C ILE A 152 -51.89 -3.91 7.86
N VAL A 153 -51.74 -2.59 7.68
CA VAL A 153 -52.85 -1.63 7.80
C VAL A 153 -53.70 -1.62 6.52
N GLU A 154 -53.08 -1.60 5.35
CA GLU A 154 -53.74 -1.55 4.04
C GLU A 154 -53.89 -2.93 3.43
N GLU A 155 -54.70 -3.77 4.08
CA GLU A 155 -54.84 -5.17 3.71
C GLU A 155 -55.26 -5.42 2.26
N GLU A 156 -56.22 -4.64 1.74
CA GLU A 156 -56.69 -4.80 0.36
C GLU A 156 -55.56 -4.53 -0.65
N HIS A 157 -54.74 -3.51 -0.39
CA HIS A 157 -53.58 -3.20 -1.22
C HIS A 157 -52.52 -4.31 -1.13
N PHE A 158 -52.28 -4.83 0.07
CA PHE A 158 -51.38 -5.96 0.28
C PHE A 158 -51.84 -7.20 -0.49
N ARG A 159 -53.13 -7.54 -0.47
CA ARG A 159 -53.64 -8.72 -1.20
C ARG A 159 -53.45 -8.59 -2.71
N GLN A 160 -53.64 -7.39 -3.25
CA GLN A 160 -53.47 -7.12 -4.69
C GLN A 160 -52.01 -7.15 -5.14
N ASN A 161 -51.07 -6.75 -4.27
CA ASN A 161 -49.65 -6.56 -4.61
C ASN A 161 -48.73 -7.48 -3.79
N ARG A 162 -49.25 -8.59 -3.26
CA ARG A 162 -48.56 -9.45 -2.28
C ARG A 162 -47.17 -9.89 -2.74
N ASP A 163 -47.10 -10.40 -3.96
CA ASP A 163 -45.86 -10.95 -4.52
C ASP A 163 -44.81 -9.85 -4.71
N ASP A 164 -45.22 -8.66 -5.16
CA ASP A 164 -44.33 -7.51 -5.35
C ASP A 164 -43.82 -6.98 -4.00
N ILE A 165 -44.69 -6.89 -3.00
CA ILE A 165 -44.31 -6.48 -1.64
C ILE A 165 -43.28 -7.45 -1.07
N PHE A 166 -43.52 -8.77 -1.11
CA PHE A 166 -42.52 -9.72 -0.63
C PHE A 166 -41.23 -9.72 -1.47
N MET A 167 -41.30 -9.45 -2.77
CA MET A 167 -40.13 -9.31 -3.62
C MET A 167 -39.27 -8.12 -3.16
N ASN A 168 -39.90 -6.95 -2.91
CA ASN A 168 -39.21 -5.76 -2.39
C ASN A 168 -38.56 -6.01 -1.04
N LEU A 169 -39.30 -6.59 -0.08
CA LEU A 169 -38.79 -6.91 1.25
C LEU A 169 -37.55 -7.81 1.20
N LEU A 170 -37.55 -8.80 0.30
CA LEU A 170 -36.41 -9.70 0.12
C LEU A 170 -35.26 -9.05 -0.64
N ASP A 171 -35.54 -8.11 -1.53
CA ASP A 171 -34.52 -7.32 -2.23
C ASP A 171 -33.84 -6.32 -1.28
N TYR A 172 -34.56 -5.74 -0.32
CA TYR A 172 -33.96 -4.96 0.76
C TYR A 172 -32.94 -5.78 1.55
N LEU A 173 -33.26 -7.04 1.89
CA LEU A 173 -32.31 -7.96 2.52
C LEU A 173 -31.08 -8.19 1.62
N VAL A 174 -31.30 -8.50 0.34
CA VAL A 174 -30.20 -8.71 -0.63
C VAL A 174 -29.26 -7.52 -0.67
N ASN A 175 -29.80 -6.30 -0.67
CA ASN A 175 -29.03 -5.06 -0.71
C ASN A 175 -28.22 -4.82 0.58
N THR A 176 -28.57 -5.47 1.70
CA THR A 176 -27.76 -5.40 2.93
C THR A 176 -26.53 -6.31 2.91
N PHE A 177 -26.36 -7.17 1.91
CA PHE A 177 -25.17 -8.03 1.82
C PHE A 177 -24.02 -7.32 1.12
N LYS A 178 -22.86 -7.30 1.77
CA LYS A 178 -21.65 -6.68 1.24
C LYS A 178 -21.20 -7.44 0.00
N GLY A 179 -21.01 -6.73 -1.11
CA GLY A 179 -20.62 -7.36 -2.37
C GLY A 179 -21.68 -8.30 -2.94
N PHE A 180 -22.99 -8.03 -2.71
CA PHE A 180 -24.08 -8.90 -3.17
C PHE A 180 -24.02 -9.28 -4.65
N ARG A 181 -23.43 -8.45 -5.52
CA ARG A 181 -23.26 -8.78 -6.95
C ARG A 181 -22.39 -10.01 -7.18
N GLU A 182 -21.32 -10.17 -6.40
CA GLU A 182 -20.43 -11.33 -6.47
C GLU A 182 -21.06 -12.54 -5.76
N LYS A 183 -21.66 -12.30 -4.60
CA LYS A 183 -22.35 -13.36 -3.84
C LYS A 183 -23.58 -13.89 -4.59
N ASN A 184 -24.22 -13.07 -5.41
CA ASN A 184 -25.47 -13.33 -6.12
C ASN A 184 -26.51 -13.99 -5.20
N PRO A 185 -26.84 -13.34 -4.07
CA PRO A 185 -27.72 -13.90 -3.06
C PRO A 185 -29.09 -14.12 -3.68
N ARG A 186 -29.69 -15.28 -3.40
CA ARG A 186 -31.08 -15.51 -3.76
C ARG A 186 -31.87 -15.89 -2.53
N CYS A 187 -32.89 -15.09 -2.21
CA CYS A 187 -33.69 -15.27 -1.02
C CYS A 187 -35.01 -15.96 -1.39
N ILE A 188 -35.42 -16.95 -0.59
CA ILE A 188 -36.68 -17.67 -0.75
C ILE A 188 -37.29 -17.90 0.63
N ILE A 189 -38.56 -17.55 0.77
CA ILE A 189 -39.36 -17.92 1.94
C ILE A 189 -40.10 -19.21 1.60
N HIS A 190 -39.95 -20.20 2.48
CA HIS A 190 -40.76 -21.41 2.44
C HIS A 190 -41.63 -21.49 3.69
N VAL A 191 -42.86 -21.98 3.55
CA VAL A 191 -43.77 -22.25 4.68
C VAL A 191 -44.09 -23.74 4.74
N LYS A 192 -44.51 -24.23 5.91
CA LYS A 192 -44.90 -25.63 6.04
C LYS A 192 -46.18 -25.90 5.26
N HIS A 193 -46.19 -26.97 4.46
CA HIS A 193 -47.41 -27.45 3.80
C HIS A 193 -48.45 -27.86 4.87
N PRO A 194 -49.75 -27.53 4.71
CA PRO A 194 -50.77 -27.89 5.70
C PRO A 194 -50.88 -29.40 5.94
N GLU A 195 -50.84 -30.19 4.86
CA GLU A 195 -51.04 -31.65 4.91
C GLU A 195 -49.78 -32.51 4.69
N GLU A 196 -48.88 -32.11 3.78
CA GLU A 196 -47.65 -32.87 3.46
C GLU A 196 -46.49 -32.55 4.42
N ASP A 197 -45.58 -33.53 4.62
CA ASP A 197 -44.33 -33.32 5.40
C ASP A 197 -43.23 -32.66 4.55
N CYS A 198 -43.57 -31.52 3.94
CA CYS A 198 -42.68 -30.74 3.11
C CYS A 198 -42.83 -29.23 3.37
N LEU A 199 -41.83 -28.48 2.95
CA LEU A 199 -41.91 -27.03 2.83
C LEU A 199 -42.34 -26.67 1.41
N ILE A 200 -43.16 -25.63 1.27
CA ILE A 200 -43.61 -25.09 -0.01
C ILE A 200 -43.12 -23.66 -0.20
N HIS A 201 -42.93 -23.28 -1.46
CA HIS A 201 -42.63 -21.90 -1.84
C HIS A 201 -43.72 -20.95 -1.33
N TYR A 202 -43.31 -19.84 -0.74
CA TYR A 202 -44.22 -18.78 -0.28
C TYR A 202 -43.95 -17.44 -0.96
N ALA A 203 -42.67 -17.06 -1.04
CA ALA A 203 -42.20 -15.84 -1.72
C ALA A 203 -40.71 -15.94 -2.06
N HIS A 204 -40.19 -15.09 -2.95
CA HIS A 204 -38.78 -15.08 -3.34
C HIS A 204 -38.33 -13.67 -3.79
N SER A 205 -37.03 -13.37 -3.67
CA SER A 205 -36.42 -12.12 -4.13
C SER A 205 -36.44 -11.99 -5.65
N SER A 206 -36.13 -10.82 -6.20
CA SER A 206 -35.93 -10.70 -7.64
C SER A 206 -34.75 -11.59 -8.12
N GLY A 207 -34.75 -11.92 -9.42
CA GLY A 207 -33.66 -12.71 -10.04
C GLY A 207 -33.80 -14.23 -9.97
N HIS A 208 -34.87 -14.77 -9.40
CA HIS A 208 -35.21 -16.20 -9.55
C HIS A 208 -35.96 -16.49 -10.86
N SER A 209 -35.80 -17.70 -11.38
CA SER A 209 -36.67 -18.23 -12.43
C SER A 209 -38.00 -18.70 -11.84
N HIS A 210 -39.08 -18.70 -12.64
CA HIS A 210 -40.38 -19.27 -12.25
C HIS A 210 -40.31 -20.69 -11.65
N ARG A 211 -39.28 -21.47 -12.01
CA ARG A 211 -39.07 -22.84 -11.50
C ARG A 211 -38.86 -22.93 -9.98
N VAL A 212 -38.52 -21.82 -9.32
CA VAL A 212 -38.39 -21.78 -7.86
C VAL A 212 -39.68 -22.16 -7.15
N LYS A 213 -40.84 -21.83 -7.75
CA LYS A 213 -42.17 -22.15 -7.22
C LYS A 213 -42.43 -23.67 -7.13
N PHE A 214 -41.75 -24.48 -7.94
CA PHE A 214 -41.92 -25.94 -7.95
C PHE A 214 -41.05 -26.67 -6.93
N TYR A 215 -40.09 -26.00 -6.31
CA TYR A 215 -39.24 -26.67 -5.34
C TYR A 215 -39.95 -26.82 -4.00
N ARG A 216 -40.11 -28.06 -3.56
CA ARG A 216 -40.65 -28.42 -2.24
C ARG A 216 -39.57 -29.11 -1.40
N PRO A 217 -38.81 -28.36 -0.56
CA PRO A 217 -37.80 -28.96 0.29
C PRO A 217 -38.44 -29.98 1.25
N PRO A 218 -37.92 -31.21 1.35
CA PRO A 218 -38.42 -32.17 2.33
C PRO A 218 -38.11 -31.69 3.75
N ILE A 219 -39.00 -31.97 4.71
CA ILE A 219 -38.76 -31.60 6.11
C ILE A 219 -37.52 -32.30 6.64
N ILE A 220 -37.20 -33.53 6.21
CA ILE A 220 -35.96 -34.27 6.53
C ILE A 220 -35.07 -34.38 5.29
N GLY A 221 -33.78 -34.11 5.43
CA GLY A 221 -32.79 -34.23 4.36
C GLY A 221 -32.50 -32.94 3.60
N SER A 222 -33.14 -31.82 3.96
CA SER A 222 -32.87 -30.50 3.37
C SER A 222 -32.39 -29.50 4.41
N SER A 223 -31.60 -28.51 3.97
CA SER A 223 -31.08 -27.45 4.86
C SER A 223 -32.21 -26.59 5.44
N ALA A 224 -33.23 -26.30 4.63
CA ALA A 224 -34.42 -25.59 5.08
C ALA A 224 -35.22 -26.43 6.08
N GLY A 225 -35.41 -27.72 5.79
CA GLY A 225 -36.04 -28.67 6.70
C GLY A 225 -35.31 -28.75 8.06
N LYS A 226 -33.98 -28.80 8.07
CA LYS A 226 -33.20 -28.81 9.32
C LYS A 226 -33.43 -27.54 10.15
N ALA A 227 -33.34 -26.35 9.55
CA ALA A 227 -33.63 -25.09 10.25
C ALA A 227 -35.06 -25.06 10.80
N TYR A 228 -36.03 -25.57 10.03
CA TYR A 228 -37.42 -25.68 10.45
C TYR A 228 -37.59 -26.59 11.68
N ARG A 229 -37.04 -27.81 11.64
CA ARG A 229 -37.17 -28.81 12.72
C ARG A 229 -36.46 -28.40 14.01
N THR A 230 -35.26 -27.83 13.88
CA THR A 230 -34.41 -27.47 15.02
C THR A 230 -34.76 -26.13 15.64
N ASN A 231 -35.50 -25.28 14.92
CA ASN A 231 -35.76 -23.89 15.30
C ASN A 231 -34.47 -23.05 15.45
N GLU A 232 -33.37 -23.50 14.86
CA GLU A 232 -32.05 -22.87 14.90
C GLU A 232 -31.61 -22.43 13.51
N LEU A 233 -30.73 -21.43 13.48
CA LEU A 233 -30.01 -21.05 12.27
C LEU A 233 -29.24 -22.26 11.73
N TYR A 234 -29.33 -22.50 10.43
CA TYR A 234 -28.51 -23.51 9.79
C TYR A 234 -27.73 -22.91 8.61
N TYR A 235 -26.41 -22.87 8.77
CA TYR A 235 -25.49 -22.34 7.78
C TYR A 235 -24.63 -23.46 7.19
N VAL A 236 -24.60 -23.53 5.87
CA VAL A 236 -23.81 -24.49 5.11
C VAL A 236 -22.82 -23.68 4.26
N PRO A 237 -21.53 -23.60 4.66
CA PRO A 237 -20.52 -22.84 3.93
C PRO A 237 -20.16 -23.47 2.57
N ASP A 238 -20.35 -24.80 2.44
CA ASP A 238 -20.21 -25.49 1.16
C ASP A 238 -21.19 -26.65 1.03
N VAL A 239 -22.12 -26.56 0.09
CA VAL A 239 -23.13 -27.59 -0.21
C VAL A 239 -22.52 -28.86 -0.81
N GLU A 240 -21.28 -28.82 -1.29
CA GLU A 240 -20.55 -30.02 -1.72
C GLU A 240 -20.08 -30.88 -0.55
N ASN A 241 -19.90 -30.30 0.65
CA ASN A 241 -19.48 -31.08 1.81
C ASN A 241 -20.62 -32.00 2.26
N LEU A 242 -20.34 -33.31 2.33
CA LEU A 242 -21.28 -34.38 2.66
C LEU A 242 -21.73 -34.38 4.14
N GLU A 243 -21.01 -33.70 5.02
CA GLU A 243 -21.36 -33.59 6.45
C GLU A 243 -22.62 -32.77 6.68
N TYR A 244 -22.96 -31.87 5.75
CA TYR A 244 -24.14 -31.02 5.86
C TYR A 244 -25.39 -31.69 5.28
N GLU A 245 -26.49 -31.58 6.02
CA GLU A 245 -27.85 -31.90 5.57
C GLU A 245 -28.27 -30.90 4.48
N TYR A 246 -28.30 -31.36 3.23
CA TYR A 246 -28.62 -30.57 2.05
C TYR A 246 -29.22 -31.49 0.97
N ASP A 247 -30.31 -31.03 0.36
CA ASP A 247 -31.02 -31.76 -0.70
C ASP A 247 -30.21 -31.68 -2.01
N ARG A 248 -29.42 -32.73 -2.27
CA ARG A 248 -28.56 -32.84 -3.45
C ARG A 248 -29.37 -33.36 -4.64
N LYS A 249 -29.87 -32.44 -5.45
CA LYS A 249 -30.51 -32.80 -6.73
C LYS A 249 -29.46 -33.25 -7.76
N GLU A 250 -29.56 -34.51 -8.20
CA GLU A 250 -28.64 -35.14 -9.16
C GLU A 250 -28.50 -34.39 -10.50
N LEU A 251 -29.56 -33.68 -10.93
CA LEU A 251 -29.60 -32.93 -12.19
C LEU A 251 -29.34 -31.42 -12.03
N SER A 252 -28.94 -30.97 -10.84
CA SER A 252 -28.65 -29.56 -10.59
C SER A 252 -27.32 -29.15 -11.23
N ARG A 253 -27.35 -28.25 -12.21
CA ARG A 253 -26.17 -27.55 -12.75
C ARG A 253 -25.74 -26.45 -11.78
N LYS A 254 -25.32 -26.83 -10.56
CA LYS A 254 -25.18 -25.97 -9.37
C LYS A 254 -24.58 -24.60 -9.70
N VAL A 255 -25.31 -23.54 -9.35
CA VAL A 255 -24.89 -22.13 -9.52
C VAL A 255 -24.46 -21.52 -8.18
N TYR A 256 -24.79 -22.16 -7.05
CA TYR A 256 -24.46 -21.69 -5.70
C TYR A 256 -23.70 -22.75 -4.90
N ARG A 257 -22.87 -22.28 -3.96
CA ARG A 257 -22.03 -23.10 -3.08
C ARG A 257 -22.37 -22.97 -1.61
N THR A 258 -22.95 -21.86 -1.19
CA THR A 258 -23.34 -21.59 0.20
C THR A 258 -24.87 -21.57 0.31
N ILE A 259 -25.41 -22.04 1.43
CA ILE A 259 -26.82 -21.82 1.80
C ILE A 259 -26.96 -21.49 3.28
N LEU A 260 -27.73 -20.45 3.57
CA LEU A 260 -28.13 -20.02 4.90
C LEU A 260 -29.64 -20.24 5.05
N CYS A 261 -30.07 -20.94 6.09
CA CYS A 261 -31.46 -21.16 6.39
C CYS A 261 -31.78 -20.60 7.78
N VAL A 262 -32.70 -19.64 7.83
CA VAL A 262 -33.12 -18.94 9.04
C VAL A 262 -34.58 -19.29 9.34
N PRO A 263 -34.90 -19.84 10.52
CA PRO A 263 -36.29 -20.12 10.89
C PRO A 263 -37.06 -18.81 11.10
N ILE A 264 -38.27 -18.73 10.52
CA ILE A 264 -39.19 -17.60 10.70
C ILE A 264 -40.11 -17.95 11.87
N LYS A 265 -39.94 -17.23 12.99
CA LYS A 265 -40.60 -17.53 14.27
C LYS A 265 -40.96 -16.28 15.06
N ALA A 266 -42.01 -16.37 15.90
CA ALA A 266 -42.39 -15.32 16.84
C ALA A 266 -41.50 -15.34 18.09
N GLY A 267 -40.52 -14.45 18.14
CA GLY A 267 -39.64 -14.29 19.29
C GLY A 267 -38.90 -15.58 19.66
N SER A 268 -38.64 -15.77 20.95
CA SER A 268 -37.86 -16.92 21.46
C SER A 268 -38.72 -18.12 21.87
N LEU A 269 -40.02 -18.14 21.52
CA LEU A 269 -40.91 -19.23 21.92
C LEU A 269 -40.71 -20.47 21.04
N ASP A 270 -40.43 -21.60 21.68
CA ASP A 270 -40.29 -22.89 21.02
C ASP A 270 -41.59 -23.34 20.36
N GLY A 271 -41.47 -23.99 19.19
CA GLY A 271 -42.59 -24.62 18.48
C GLY A 271 -43.44 -23.69 17.61
N LYS A 272 -43.05 -22.41 17.42
CA LYS A 272 -43.78 -21.43 16.59
C LYS A 272 -43.06 -21.04 15.29
N THR A 273 -42.36 -21.98 14.66
CA THR A 273 -41.75 -21.77 13.34
C THR A 273 -42.81 -21.91 12.26
N ILE A 274 -43.11 -20.81 11.56
CA ILE A 274 -44.13 -20.78 10.48
C ILE A 274 -43.52 -21.06 9.11
N GLY A 275 -42.19 -20.93 9.00
CA GLY A 275 -41.47 -21.10 7.76
C GLY A 275 -39.97 -20.92 7.92
N VAL A 276 -39.27 -20.85 6.80
CA VAL A 276 -37.81 -20.69 6.73
C VAL A 276 -37.47 -19.71 5.61
N LEU A 277 -36.63 -18.74 5.94
CA LEU A 277 -35.94 -17.88 4.98
C LEU A 277 -34.64 -18.55 4.57
N SER A 278 -34.54 -18.92 3.29
CA SER A 278 -33.34 -19.51 2.70
C SER A 278 -32.62 -18.47 1.84
N VAL A 279 -31.31 -18.33 2.02
CA VAL A 279 -30.44 -17.43 1.26
C VAL A 279 -29.29 -18.24 0.65
N THR A 280 -29.16 -18.24 -0.67
CA THR A 280 -28.08 -18.97 -1.37
C THR A 280 -26.97 -18.05 -1.81
N GLY A 281 -25.70 -18.48 -1.75
CA GLY A 281 -24.55 -17.70 -2.22
C GLY A 281 -23.65 -18.46 -3.22
N THR A 282 -23.10 -17.75 -4.21
CA THR A 282 -22.22 -18.32 -5.25
C THR A 282 -20.87 -18.79 -4.72
N PRO A 283 -20.13 -17.99 -3.91
CA PRO A 283 -18.87 -18.42 -3.32
C PRO A 283 -19.06 -19.47 -2.22
N VAL A 284 -17.99 -20.20 -1.93
CA VAL A 284 -17.86 -20.97 -0.68
C VAL A 284 -17.74 -19.98 0.48
N ASP A 285 -18.43 -20.28 1.57
CA ASP A 285 -18.45 -19.47 2.79
C ASP A 285 -18.80 -17.99 2.52
N ALA A 286 -19.90 -17.78 1.80
CA ALA A 286 -20.22 -16.47 1.23
C ALA A 286 -20.62 -15.39 2.25
N TYR A 287 -21.05 -15.75 3.47
CA TYR A 287 -21.68 -14.81 4.40
C TYR A 287 -20.90 -14.65 5.69
N GLU A 288 -20.61 -13.40 6.03
CA GLU A 288 -20.00 -13.02 7.31
C GLU A 288 -21.04 -13.03 8.43
N LYS A 289 -20.56 -13.06 9.69
CA LYS A 289 -21.42 -13.08 10.86
C LYS A 289 -22.45 -11.94 10.89
N ILE A 290 -22.05 -10.71 10.54
CA ILE A 290 -22.95 -9.56 10.54
C ILE A 290 -24.07 -9.71 9.49
N GLU A 291 -23.77 -10.31 8.34
CA GLU A 291 -24.75 -10.57 7.28
C GLU A 291 -25.75 -11.65 7.69
N ILE A 292 -25.27 -12.68 8.38
CA ILE A 292 -26.13 -13.70 8.98
C ILE A 292 -27.07 -13.07 10.03
N GLU A 293 -26.56 -12.18 10.87
CA GLU A 293 -27.37 -11.44 11.85
C GLU A 293 -28.43 -10.54 11.17
N ARG A 294 -28.08 -9.88 10.06
CA ARG A 294 -29.03 -9.12 9.24
C ARG A 294 -30.15 -10.03 8.70
N ALA A 295 -29.83 -11.23 8.20
CA ALA A 295 -30.85 -12.19 7.75
C ALA A 295 -31.77 -12.68 8.89
N ILE A 296 -31.24 -12.87 10.10
CA ILE A 296 -32.01 -13.22 11.30
C ILE A 296 -33.00 -12.09 11.66
N LEU A 297 -32.54 -10.85 11.61
CA LEU A 297 -33.39 -9.69 11.86
C LEU A 297 -34.52 -9.61 10.83
N PHE A 298 -34.22 -9.76 9.55
CA PHE A 298 -35.22 -9.76 8.47
C PHE A 298 -36.26 -10.88 8.65
N ALA A 299 -35.83 -12.10 8.96
CA ALA A 299 -36.74 -13.22 9.23
C ALA A 299 -37.70 -12.92 10.39
N SER A 300 -37.24 -12.16 11.39
CA SER A 300 -38.05 -11.73 12.53
C SER A 300 -39.02 -10.60 12.14
N LEU A 301 -38.58 -9.65 11.31
CA LEU A 301 -39.40 -8.53 10.85
C LEU A 301 -40.55 -8.99 9.96
N ILE A 302 -40.32 -9.92 9.04
CA ILE A 302 -41.36 -10.41 8.11
C ILE A 302 -42.39 -11.32 8.77
N TYR A 303 -42.08 -11.90 9.94
CA TYR A 303 -42.94 -12.87 10.63
C TYR A 303 -44.40 -12.40 10.77
N PRO A 304 -44.70 -11.18 11.28
CA PRO A 304 -46.08 -10.75 11.54
C PRO A 304 -46.92 -10.72 10.25
N LEU A 305 -46.35 -10.25 9.15
CA LEU A 305 -47.05 -10.16 7.86
C LEU A 305 -47.39 -11.55 7.31
N ILE A 306 -46.42 -12.47 7.34
CA ILE A 306 -46.63 -13.87 6.91
C ILE A 306 -47.67 -14.55 7.80
N HIS A 307 -47.59 -14.33 9.11
CA HIS A 307 -48.52 -14.93 10.06
C HIS A 307 -49.97 -14.47 9.81
N ILE A 308 -50.17 -13.18 9.55
CA ILE A 308 -51.49 -12.62 9.23
C ILE A 308 -52.02 -13.17 7.90
N ASP A 309 -51.19 -13.18 6.85
CA ASP A 309 -51.59 -13.71 5.52
C ASP A 309 -52.01 -15.20 5.61
N LEU A 310 -51.18 -16.03 6.26
CA LEU A 310 -51.47 -17.46 6.41
C LEU A 310 -52.74 -17.73 7.23
N ASN A 311 -53.01 -16.96 8.29
CA ASN A 311 -54.23 -17.15 9.07
C ASN A 311 -55.48 -16.77 8.27
N LYS A 312 -55.42 -15.68 7.49
CA LYS A 312 -56.55 -15.26 6.65
C LYS A 312 -56.83 -16.22 5.51
N ARG A 313 -55.79 -16.74 4.87
CA ARG A 313 -55.90 -17.81 3.86
C ARG A 313 -56.60 -19.06 4.40
N LYS A 314 -56.32 -19.45 5.65
CA LYS A 314 -57.04 -20.55 6.32
C LYS A 314 -58.52 -20.23 6.58
N GLU A 315 -58.85 -18.96 6.83
CA GLU A 315 -60.24 -18.51 7.03
C GLU A 315 -61.01 -18.43 5.71
N THR A 316 -60.37 -18.01 4.60
CA THR A 316 -61.01 -17.91 3.28
C THR A 316 -61.02 -19.22 2.50
N GLY A 317 -60.20 -20.20 2.89
CA GLY A 317 -60.01 -21.46 2.16
C GLY A 317 -59.09 -21.34 0.95
N ASP A 318 -58.39 -20.21 0.79
CA ASP A 318 -57.39 -20.02 -0.26
C ASP A 318 -56.07 -20.67 0.18
N GLU A 319 -55.88 -21.94 -0.17
CA GLU A 319 -54.61 -22.61 0.09
C GLU A 319 -53.45 -21.88 -0.63
N PRO A 320 -52.24 -21.84 -0.03
CA PRO A 320 -51.07 -21.29 -0.71
C PRO A 320 -50.83 -22.06 -2.01
N ASP A 321 -51.02 -21.35 -3.13
CA ASP A 321 -51.16 -21.86 -4.50
C ASP A 321 -50.41 -23.18 -4.76
N SER A 322 -51.15 -24.29 -4.69
CA SER A 322 -50.85 -25.47 -5.48
C SER A 322 -51.27 -25.19 -6.92
N GLU A 323 -50.59 -24.30 -7.64
CA GLU A 323 -50.70 -24.28 -9.11
C GLU A 323 -50.00 -25.53 -9.66
N ALA A 324 -50.70 -26.64 -9.51
CA ALA A 324 -50.45 -27.93 -10.11
C ALA A 324 -51.43 -28.08 -11.27
N SER A 325 -51.23 -27.36 -12.38
CA SER A 325 -51.66 -27.77 -13.73
C SER A 325 -51.16 -26.78 -14.78
N GLY A 326 -50.16 -27.19 -15.55
CA GLY A 326 -49.61 -26.45 -16.70
C GLY A 326 -48.33 -27.08 -17.24
#